data_AF-A0A9E2S3A5-F1
#
_entry.id   AF-A0A9E2S3A5-F1
#
_cell.length_a   1.000
_cell.length_b   1.000
_cell.length_c   1.000
_cell.angle_alpha   90.00
_cell.angle_beta   90.00
_cell.angle_gamma   90.00
#
_symmetry.space_group_name_H-M   'P 1'
#
loop_
_entity.id
_entity.type
_entity.pdbx_description
1 polymer ?
#
loop_
_entity_poly.entity_id
_entity_poly.type
_entity_poly.pdbx_seq_one_letter_code
_entity_poly.pdbx_strand_id
1 'polypeptide(L)'
;MHKHIAFAVAIGLTLVACKGEDPEAAARAAAAPVAAQEQAAEAMEKQFDAAVAASNWRLAKGYGDVLQMDHPGTTAADRVKGKLADVQAKAAAEGEQQRLEALWSYGDVPAPGGRQLSASIYAEKEVAVDGSGEKPVQLIFRDHPEWGRSSYLVLKAGDFDCYKGCKLKVTLDGKTYTLPGTRPKTDEAIAMFIDDHKQLWKLAKTGKQLTIEFPTKQVGKRSATFEVGGLKPAHLPKWN
;
A
#
# COMPACT_ATOMS: atom_id res chain seq x y z
N MET A 1 -11.96 97.03 5.21
CA MET A 1 -12.21 95.77 5.94
C MET A 1 -11.72 94.61 5.09
N HIS A 2 -10.87 93.75 5.66
CA HIS A 2 -10.32 92.48 5.14
C HIS A 2 -9.34 92.56 3.95
N LYS A 3 -8.04 92.79 4.19
CA LYS A 3 -6.91 91.85 4.48
C LYS A 3 -6.37 91.13 3.23
N HIS A 4 -5.16 91.52 2.85
CA HIS A 4 -4.25 90.92 1.87
C HIS A 4 -3.96 89.43 2.17
N ILE A 5 -3.45 88.69 1.18
CA ILE A 5 -2.06 88.17 1.16
C ILE A 5 -1.84 87.35 -0.13
N ALA A 6 -0.86 87.79 -0.92
CA ALA A 6 -0.20 87.05 -1.98
C ALA A 6 0.83 86.08 -1.38
N PHE A 7 1.15 84.94 -2.02
CA PHE A 7 2.52 84.44 -2.00
C PHE A 7 2.83 83.48 -3.16
N ALA A 8 4.04 83.63 -3.68
CA ALA A 8 4.60 83.02 -4.87
C ALA A 8 5.40 81.74 -4.58
N VAL A 9 5.53 80.91 -5.62
CA VAL A 9 6.66 80.05 -6.05
C VAL A 9 7.69 79.61 -5.00
N ALA A 10 7.91 78.29 -4.89
CA ALA A 10 9.27 77.71 -4.86
C ALA A 10 9.24 76.19 -5.08
N ILE A 11 9.86 75.75 -6.17
CA ILE A 11 10.27 74.38 -6.47
C ILE A 11 11.41 74.00 -5.51
N GLY A 12 11.26 72.90 -4.78
CA GLY A 12 12.30 72.31 -3.93
C GLY A 12 12.57 70.86 -4.33
N LEU A 13 13.46 70.66 -5.30
CA LEU A 13 14.18 69.40 -5.50
C LEU A 13 15.18 69.24 -4.35
N THR A 14 14.90 68.38 -3.37
CA THR A 14 15.91 67.88 -2.44
C THR A 14 16.28 66.45 -2.83
N LEU A 15 17.26 66.34 -3.71
CA LEU A 15 18.15 65.19 -3.82
C LEU A 15 18.96 65.12 -2.52
N VAL A 16 18.57 64.26 -1.57
CA VAL A 16 19.45 63.87 -0.47
C VAL A 16 20.32 62.72 -0.96
N ALA A 17 21.62 62.96 -0.88
CA ALA A 17 22.70 62.12 -1.34
C ALA A 17 22.72 60.73 -0.70
N CYS A 18 22.94 59.69 -1.53
CA CYS A 18 23.55 58.43 -1.10
C CYS A 18 24.94 58.75 -0.52
N LYS A 19 25.16 58.52 0.78
CA LYS A 19 26.47 58.65 1.42
C LYS A 19 26.70 57.44 2.32
N GLY A 20 27.38 56.44 1.76
CA GLY A 20 27.91 55.25 2.43
C GLY A 20 26.84 54.24 2.85
N GLU A 21 26.66 53.18 2.07
CA GLU A 21 26.14 51.93 2.65
C GLU A 21 27.10 51.52 3.76
N ASP A 22 26.62 51.51 5.01
CA ASP A 22 27.33 50.92 6.13
C ASP A 22 27.64 49.46 5.74
N PRO A 23 28.93 49.05 5.64
CA PRO A 23 29.31 47.70 5.25
C PRO A 23 28.65 46.65 6.14
N GLU A 24 28.37 46.98 7.40
CA GLU A 24 27.68 46.11 8.34
C GLU A 24 26.18 45.99 8.02
N ALA A 25 25.54 47.09 7.60
CA ALA A 25 24.14 47.08 7.17
C ALA A 25 23.97 46.32 5.84
N ALA A 26 24.88 46.50 4.88
CA ALA A 26 24.89 45.76 3.63
C ALA A 26 25.12 44.25 3.85
N ALA A 27 26.04 43.87 4.74
CA ALA A 27 26.28 42.47 5.11
C ALA A 27 25.06 41.82 5.80
N ARG A 28 24.39 42.54 6.71
CA ARG A 28 23.15 42.06 7.36
C ARG A 28 22.00 41.90 6.37
N ALA A 29 21.84 42.84 5.43
CA ALA A 29 20.83 42.75 4.38
C ALA A 29 21.06 41.55 3.44
N ALA A 30 22.32 41.24 3.11
CA ALA A 30 22.70 40.08 2.32
C ALA A 30 22.52 38.74 3.06
N ALA A 31 22.66 38.71 4.39
CA ALA A 31 22.51 37.50 5.21
C ALA A 31 21.05 37.17 5.58
N ALA A 32 20.16 38.16 5.62
CA ALA A 32 18.75 38.00 5.99
C ALA A 32 17.99 36.90 5.18
N PRO A 33 18.07 36.83 3.84
CA PRO A 33 17.37 35.80 3.08
C PRO A 33 17.90 34.38 3.36
N VAL A 34 19.21 34.22 3.59
CA VAL A 34 19.84 32.94 3.93
C VAL A 34 19.34 32.47 5.31
N ALA A 35 19.33 33.38 6.29
CA ALA A 35 18.81 33.07 7.62
C ALA A 35 17.32 32.70 7.61
N ALA A 36 16.51 33.39 6.80
CA ALA A 36 15.09 33.08 6.64
C ALA A 36 14.88 31.69 5.99
N GLN A 37 15.68 31.34 4.98
CA GLN A 37 15.63 30.03 4.35
C GLN A 37 16.01 28.91 5.32
N GLU A 38 17.06 29.10 6.13
CA GLU A 38 17.46 28.14 7.17
C GLU A 38 16.37 27.98 8.25
N GLN A 39 15.75 29.07 8.71
CA GLN A 39 14.65 28.98 9.68
C GLN A 39 13.43 28.23 9.14
N ALA A 40 13.07 28.46 7.88
CA ALA A 40 12.00 27.72 7.21
C ALA A 40 12.34 26.23 7.08
N ALA A 41 13.58 25.91 6.71
CA ALA A 41 14.08 24.55 6.61
C ALA A 41 14.08 23.83 7.97
N GLU A 42 14.50 24.49 9.05
CA GLU A 42 14.43 23.97 10.42
C GLU A 42 12.98 23.71 10.88
N ALA A 43 12.04 24.57 10.48
CA ALA A 43 10.62 24.34 10.77
C ALA A 43 10.10 23.08 10.07
N MET A 44 10.50 22.83 8.82
CA MET A 44 10.17 21.59 8.10
C MET A 44 10.88 20.36 8.69
N GLU A 45 12.15 20.46 9.09
CA GLU A 45 12.85 19.37 9.78
C GLU A 45 12.13 18.96 11.06
N LYS A 46 11.62 19.91 11.86
CA LYS A 46 10.81 19.60 13.04
C LYS A 46 9.55 18.79 12.71
N GLN A 47 8.90 19.07 11.57
CA GLN A 47 7.74 18.30 11.10
C GLN A 47 8.15 16.88 10.68
N PHE A 48 9.28 16.75 9.97
CA PHE A 48 9.86 15.46 9.62
C PHE A 48 10.16 14.63 10.88
N ASP A 49 10.90 15.19 11.85
CA ASP A 49 11.30 14.49 13.07
C ASP A 49 10.09 14.13 13.95
N ALA A 50 9.07 15.00 14.02
CA ALA A 50 7.82 14.70 14.71
C ALA A 50 7.07 13.52 14.05
N ALA A 51 7.01 13.48 12.71
CA ALA A 51 6.41 12.37 11.99
C ALA A 51 7.20 11.06 12.16
N VAL A 52 8.53 11.12 12.19
CA VAL A 52 9.40 9.97 12.51
C VAL A 52 9.15 9.48 13.94
N ALA A 53 9.10 10.38 14.92
CA ALA A 53 8.82 10.02 16.32
C ALA A 53 7.44 9.37 16.49
N ALA A 54 6.45 9.80 15.71
CA ALA A 54 5.13 9.20 15.64
C ALA A 54 5.06 7.91 14.79
N SER A 55 6.18 7.44 14.23
CA SER A 55 6.25 6.34 13.25
C SER A 55 5.33 6.51 12.04
N ASN A 56 4.99 7.75 11.69
CA ASN A 56 4.18 8.07 10.51
C ASN A 56 5.10 8.22 9.29
N TRP A 57 5.62 7.11 8.78
CA TRP A 57 6.68 7.11 7.77
C TRP A 57 6.25 7.74 6.45
N ARG A 58 4.99 7.58 6.04
CA ARG A 58 4.46 8.23 4.83
C ARG A 58 4.48 9.75 4.96
N LEU A 59 4.08 10.29 6.12
CA LEU A 59 4.11 11.73 6.37
C LEU A 59 5.55 12.24 6.51
N ALA A 60 6.40 11.51 7.24
CA ALA A 60 7.82 11.81 7.37
C ALA A 60 8.52 11.85 6.00
N LYS A 61 8.26 10.86 5.13
CA LYS A 61 8.75 10.85 3.74
C LYS A 61 8.31 12.12 3.01
N GLY A 62 7.03 12.49 3.12
CA GLY A 62 6.51 13.70 2.49
C GLY A 62 7.25 14.97 2.94
N TYR A 63 7.41 15.18 4.25
CA TYR A 63 8.16 16.32 4.76
C TYR A 63 9.62 16.31 4.35
N GLY A 64 10.26 15.14 4.38
CA GLY A 64 11.66 15.00 3.99
C GLY A 64 11.88 15.31 2.51
N ASP A 65 11.04 14.77 1.62
CA ASP A 65 11.12 15.02 0.18
C ASP A 65 10.89 16.52 -0.14
N VAL A 66 9.89 17.15 0.49
CA VAL A 66 9.61 18.59 0.32
C VAL A 66 10.79 19.43 0.84
N LEU A 67 11.36 19.09 2.00
CA LEU A 67 12.53 19.79 2.52
C LEU A 67 13.73 19.73 1.57
N GLN A 68 13.99 18.58 0.93
CA GLN A 68 15.04 18.47 -0.08
C GLN A 68 14.77 19.29 -1.35
N MET A 69 13.50 19.41 -1.74
CA MET A 69 13.07 20.13 -2.94
C MET A 69 13.06 21.65 -2.75
N ASP A 70 12.48 22.13 -1.64
CA ASP A 70 12.21 23.54 -1.40
C ASP A 70 13.36 24.26 -0.67
N HIS A 71 14.18 23.52 0.08
CA HIS A 71 15.31 24.07 0.84
C HIS A 71 16.65 23.35 0.57
N PRO A 72 17.04 23.15 -0.70
CA PRO A 72 18.28 22.45 -1.02
C PRO A 72 19.50 23.21 -0.47
N GLY A 73 20.48 22.46 0.04
CA GLY A 73 21.75 23.01 0.54
C GLY A 73 21.68 23.71 1.90
N THR A 74 20.51 23.72 2.56
CA THR A 74 20.40 24.16 3.96
C THR A 74 20.93 23.09 4.91
N THR A 75 21.37 23.52 6.09
CA THR A 75 21.89 22.59 7.11
C THR A 75 20.82 21.58 7.56
N ALA A 76 19.57 22.02 7.67
CA ALA A 76 18.43 21.16 7.99
C ALA A 76 18.17 20.11 6.89
N ALA A 77 18.23 20.51 5.62
CA ALA A 77 18.09 19.56 4.50
C ALA A 77 19.20 18.50 4.52
N ASP A 78 20.46 18.87 4.78
CA ASP A 78 21.56 17.91 4.86
C ASP A 78 21.40 16.90 6.00
N ARG A 79 20.91 17.34 7.18
CA ARG A 79 20.61 16.44 8.30
C ARG A 79 19.52 15.43 7.96
N VAL A 80 18.43 15.88 7.35
CA VAL A 80 17.30 15.01 6.97
C VAL A 80 17.68 14.06 5.84
N LYS A 81 18.49 14.51 4.88
CA LYS A 81 18.96 13.69 3.76
C LYS A 81 19.61 12.38 4.23
N GLY A 82 20.41 12.43 5.30
CA GLY A 82 21.04 11.25 5.90
C GLY A 82 20.06 10.23 6.49
N LYS A 83 18.84 10.67 6.88
CA LYS A 83 17.78 9.81 7.44
C LYS A 83 16.74 9.37 6.40
N LEU A 84 16.65 10.09 5.28
CA LEU A 84 15.52 10.00 4.34
C LEU A 84 15.40 8.63 3.67
N ALA A 85 16.52 7.96 3.37
CA ALA A 85 16.50 6.64 2.72
C ALA A 85 15.81 5.57 3.59
N ASP A 86 16.06 5.55 4.90
CA ASP A 86 15.40 4.63 5.83
C ASP A 86 13.91 4.94 5.97
N VAL A 87 13.55 6.23 6.07
CA VAL A 87 12.14 6.66 6.12
C VAL A 87 11.39 6.28 4.84
N GLN A 88 12.01 6.46 3.67
CA GLN A 88 11.45 6.05 2.38
C GLN A 88 11.25 4.54 2.32
N ALA A 89 12.23 3.74 2.77
CA ALA A 89 12.11 2.29 2.81
C ALA A 89 10.97 1.83 3.74
N LYS A 90 10.83 2.43 4.92
CA LYS A 90 9.72 2.13 5.85
C LYS A 90 8.37 2.53 5.28
N ALA A 91 8.26 3.72 4.70
CA ALA A 91 7.03 4.17 4.05
C ALA A 91 6.64 3.26 2.88
N ALA A 92 7.61 2.79 2.08
CA ALA A 92 7.39 1.85 1.00
C ALA A 92 6.92 0.48 1.53
N ALA A 93 7.56 -0.03 2.59
CA ALA A 93 7.15 -1.28 3.22
C ALA A 93 5.73 -1.22 3.80
N GLU A 94 5.34 -0.12 4.43
CA GLU A 94 3.96 0.08 4.90
C GLU A 94 2.97 0.17 3.75
N GLY A 95 3.30 0.92 2.70
CA GLY A 95 2.45 1.03 1.52
C GLY A 95 2.25 -0.33 0.84
N GLU A 96 3.32 -1.12 0.74
CA GLU A 96 3.25 -2.47 0.19
C GLU A 96 2.42 -3.42 1.07
N GLN A 97 2.58 -3.35 2.40
CA GLN A 97 1.75 -4.13 3.31
C GLN A 97 0.27 -3.76 3.17
N GLN A 98 -0.06 -2.47 3.09
CA GLN A 98 -1.43 -2.00 2.88
C GLN A 98 -2.01 -2.48 1.55
N ARG A 99 -1.21 -2.46 0.47
CA ARG A 99 -1.60 -2.98 -0.84
C ARG A 99 -1.94 -4.47 -0.75
N LEU A 100 -1.06 -5.26 -0.14
CA LEU A 100 -1.26 -6.71 0.02
C LEU A 100 -2.50 -7.01 0.86
N GLU A 101 -2.73 -6.27 1.94
CA GLU A 101 -3.93 -6.43 2.78
C GLU A 101 -5.22 -6.10 2.02
N ALA A 102 -5.18 -5.08 1.15
CA ALA A 102 -6.32 -4.67 0.34
C ALA A 102 -6.74 -5.69 -0.73
N LEU A 103 -5.89 -6.68 -1.05
CA LEU A 103 -6.26 -7.78 -1.95
C LEU A 103 -7.25 -8.77 -1.31
N TRP A 104 -7.35 -8.78 0.02
CA TRP A 104 -8.18 -9.71 0.76
C TRP A 104 -9.57 -9.15 1.03
N SER A 105 -10.58 -9.97 0.73
CA SER A 105 -11.98 -9.71 1.10
C SER A 105 -12.39 -10.65 2.23
N TYR A 106 -12.84 -10.08 3.34
CA TYR A 106 -13.32 -10.82 4.51
C TYR A 106 -14.84 -10.76 4.60
N GLY A 107 -15.47 -11.93 4.73
CA GLY A 107 -16.92 -12.06 4.88
C GLY A 107 -17.30 -12.53 6.27
N ASP A 108 -18.39 -12.00 6.79
CA ASP A 108 -18.99 -12.43 8.04
C ASP A 108 -20.52 -12.34 7.95
N VAL A 109 -21.16 -13.48 7.68
CA VAL A 109 -22.58 -13.56 7.34
C VAL A 109 -23.34 -14.50 8.29
N PRO A 110 -24.61 -14.21 8.61
CA PRO A 110 -25.46 -15.16 9.33
C PRO A 110 -25.61 -16.48 8.55
N ALA A 111 -25.58 -17.60 9.25
CA ALA A 111 -25.83 -18.94 8.71
C ALA A 111 -26.59 -19.79 9.74
N PRO A 112 -27.28 -20.86 9.31
CA PRO A 112 -27.79 -21.85 10.25
C PRO A 112 -26.69 -22.32 11.22
N GLY A 113 -26.99 -22.30 12.53
CA GLY A 113 -26.02 -22.69 13.56
C GLY A 113 -24.95 -21.66 13.93
N GLY A 114 -24.96 -20.44 13.36
CA GLY A 114 -24.07 -19.36 13.82
C GLY A 114 -23.69 -18.31 12.77
N ARG A 115 -22.41 -17.92 12.76
CA ARG A 115 -21.84 -17.00 11.76
C ARG A 115 -20.88 -17.76 10.86
N GLN A 116 -20.98 -17.55 9.56
CA GLN A 116 -20.01 -18.04 8.58
C GLN A 116 -18.96 -16.96 8.32
N LEU A 117 -17.70 -17.30 8.57
CA LEU A 117 -16.56 -16.42 8.30
C LEU A 117 -15.87 -16.85 7.01
N SER A 118 -15.40 -15.89 6.23
CA SER A 118 -14.59 -16.18 5.05
C SER A 118 -13.45 -15.18 4.85
N ALA A 119 -12.38 -15.64 4.20
CA ALA A 119 -11.35 -14.80 3.59
C ALA A 119 -11.20 -15.25 2.14
N SER A 120 -11.14 -14.31 1.23
CA SER A 120 -11.00 -14.60 -0.20
C SER A 120 -10.03 -13.63 -0.87
N ILE A 121 -9.37 -14.12 -1.92
CA ILE A 121 -8.41 -13.38 -2.71
C ILE A 121 -8.51 -13.83 -4.17
N TYR A 122 -8.40 -12.88 -5.10
CA TYR A 122 -8.31 -13.18 -6.53
C TYR A 122 -6.87 -13.47 -6.94
N ALA A 123 -6.70 -14.27 -7.99
CA ALA A 123 -5.39 -14.45 -8.60
C ALA A 123 -4.86 -13.13 -9.16
N GLU A 124 -3.54 -12.94 -9.11
CA GLU A 124 -2.82 -11.77 -9.61
C GLU A 124 -3.16 -11.49 -11.08
N LYS A 125 -3.32 -12.57 -11.86
CA LYS A 125 -3.70 -12.52 -13.27
C LYS A 125 -4.90 -13.39 -13.51
N GLU A 126 -5.72 -12.96 -14.47
CA GLU A 126 -6.78 -13.80 -15.01
C GLU A 126 -6.19 -15.01 -15.74
N VAL A 127 -6.94 -16.11 -15.78
CA VAL A 127 -6.48 -17.39 -16.30
C VAL A 127 -7.44 -17.88 -17.37
N ALA A 128 -6.92 -18.28 -18.54
CA ALA A 128 -7.72 -18.94 -19.56
C ALA A 128 -8.07 -20.37 -19.12
N VAL A 129 -9.28 -20.55 -18.58
CA VAL A 129 -9.74 -21.81 -17.96
C VAL A 129 -10.73 -22.61 -18.82
N ASP A 130 -11.27 -22.02 -19.88
CA ASP A 130 -12.26 -22.66 -20.76
C ASP A 130 -12.05 -22.44 -22.26
N GLY A 131 -11.03 -21.65 -22.64
CA GLY A 131 -10.74 -21.30 -24.03
C GLY A 131 -11.52 -20.09 -24.58
N SER A 132 -12.40 -19.47 -23.79
CA SER A 132 -13.19 -18.29 -24.17
C SER A 132 -12.56 -16.94 -23.79
N GLY A 133 -11.30 -16.97 -23.34
CA GLY A 133 -10.56 -15.82 -22.83
C GLY A 133 -10.09 -16.02 -21.40
N GLU A 134 -9.37 -15.04 -20.86
CA GLU A 134 -8.92 -15.04 -19.48
C GLU A 134 -10.10 -14.72 -18.54
N LYS A 135 -10.15 -15.37 -17.37
CA LYS A 135 -11.19 -15.18 -16.35
C LYS A 135 -10.57 -15.12 -14.95
N PRO A 136 -11.20 -14.40 -14.01
CA PRO A 136 -10.79 -14.42 -12.62
C PRO A 136 -10.89 -15.81 -11.99
N VAL A 137 -9.85 -16.17 -11.24
CA VAL A 137 -9.82 -17.34 -10.34
C VAL A 137 -9.76 -16.83 -8.92
N GLN A 138 -10.61 -17.34 -8.04
CA GLN A 138 -10.69 -16.90 -6.65
C GLN A 138 -10.34 -18.05 -5.71
N LEU A 139 -9.49 -17.77 -4.72
CA LEU A 139 -9.23 -18.65 -3.58
C LEU A 139 -10.07 -18.20 -2.40
N ILE A 140 -10.72 -19.15 -1.73
CA ILE A 140 -11.59 -18.90 -0.59
C ILE A 140 -11.25 -19.84 0.57
N PHE A 141 -11.10 -19.28 1.76
CA PHE A 141 -11.13 -19.97 3.05
C PHE A 141 -12.46 -19.65 3.74
N ARG A 142 -13.15 -20.68 4.23
CA ARG A 142 -14.47 -20.54 4.86
C ARG A 142 -14.58 -21.36 6.13
N ASP A 143 -14.98 -20.73 7.22
CA ASP A 143 -15.45 -21.36 8.45
C ASP A 143 -16.98 -21.36 8.46
N HIS A 144 -17.61 -22.50 8.21
CA HIS A 144 -19.06 -22.67 8.31
C HIS A 144 -19.41 -23.34 9.63
N PRO A 145 -20.42 -22.86 10.39
CA PRO A 145 -20.80 -23.44 11.68
C PRO A 145 -21.16 -24.94 11.60
N GLU A 146 -21.94 -25.34 10.61
CA GLU A 146 -22.34 -26.75 10.41
C GLU A 146 -21.35 -27.58 9.57
N TRP A 147 -20.86 -27.06 8.44
CA TRP A 147 -19.99 -27.82 7.53
C TRP A 147 -18.50 -27.78 7.89
N GLY A 148 -18.14 -26.97 8.88
CA GLY A 148 -16.76 -26.80 9.31
C GLY A 148 -15.91 -25.97 8.34
N ARG A 149 -14.60 -26.23 8.37
CA ARG A 149 -13.60 -25.46 7.66
C ARG A 149 -13.34 -26.03 6.28
N SER A 150 -13.26 -25.16 5.29
CA SER A 150 -13.01 -25.53 3.90
C SER A 150 -12.17 -24.49 3.19
N SER A 151 -11.29 -24.95 2.30
CA SER A 151 -10.62 -24.10 1.31
C SER A 151 -10.92 -24.59 -0.08
N TYR A 152 -11.21 -23.68 -1.01
CA TYR A 152 -11.58 -24.03 -2.37
C TYR A 152 -11.23 -22.92 -3.37
N LEU A 153 -11.02 -23.34 -4.63
CA LEU A 153 -10.96 -22.43 -5.77
C LEU A 153 -12.33 -22.31 -6.41
N VAL A 154 -12.65 -21.11 -6.90
CA VAL A 154 -13.84 -20.83 -7.70
C VAL A 154 -13.41 -20.30 -9.07
N LEU A 155 -14.02 -20.82 -10.13
CA LEU A 155 -13.92 -20.26 -11.48
C LEU A 155 -15.20 -19.49 -11.82
N LYS A 156 -15.06 -18.37 -12.54
CA LYS A 156 -16.21 -17.66 -13.11
C LYS A 156 -16.78 -18.31 -14.37
N ALA A 157 -16.00 -19.18 -15.02
CA ALA A 157 -16.40 -19.94 -16.20
C ALA A 157 -15.56 -21.22 -16.30
N GLY A 158 -15.96 -22.14 -17.18
CA GLY A 158 -15.30 -23.43 -17.33
C GLY A 158 -15.60 -24.40 -16.19
N ASP A 159 -14.79 -25.45 -16.10
CA ASP A 159 -14.97 -26.44 -15.05
C ASP A 159 -13.67 -27.12 -14.63
N PHE A 160 -13.58 -27.53 -13.36
CA PHE A 160 -12.46 -28.32 -12.86
C PHE A 160 -12.58 -29.79 -13.28
N ASP A 161 -11.48 -30.42 -13.66
CA ASP A 161 -11.42 -31.87 -13.90
C ASP A 161 -10.83 -32.60 -12.68
N CYS A 162 -11.59 -32.59 -11.58
CA CYS A 162 -11.16 -33.14 -10.28
C CYS A 162 -12.28 -33.92 -9.57
N TYR A 163 -13.18 -34.56 -10.34
CA TYR A 163 -14.37 -35.25 -9.81
C TYR A 163 -14.08 -36.56 -9.05
N LYS A 164 -12.95 -37.21 -9.35
CA LYS A 164 -12.50 -38.45 -8.68
C LYS A 164 -11.42 -38.17 -7.64
N GLY A 165 -11.25 -36.90 -7.26
CA GLY A 165 -10.08 -36.40 -6.57
C GLY A 165 -8.90 -36.17 -7.53
N CYS A 166 -8.02 -35.26 -7.17
CA CYS A 166 -6.81 -34.94 -7.92
C CYS A 166 -5.68 -34.53 -6.97
N LYS A 167 -4.46 -34.48 -7.50
CA LYS A 167 -3.28 -33.98 -6.79
C LYS A 167 -2.93 -32.59 -7.34
N LEU A 168 -3.12 -31.57 -6.52
CA LEU A 168 -2.81 -30.19 -6.85
C LEU A 168 -1.33 -29.93 -6.54
N LYS A 169 -0.63 -29.30 -7.48
CA LYS A 169 0.72 -28.80 -7.24
C LYS A 169 0.58 -27.38 -6.69
N VAL A 170 1.04 -27.19 -5.46
CA VAL A 170 0.98 -25.90 -4.75
C VAL A 170 2.41 -25.42 -4.53
N THR A 171 2.73 -24.21 -4.97
CA THR A 171 4.06 -23.62 -4.81
C THR A 171 3.94 -22.40 -3.89
N LEU A 172 4.71 -22.35 -2.81
CA LEU A 172 4.84 -21.19 -1.93
C LEU A 172 6.26 -20.66 -2.03
N ASP A 173 6.44 -19.43 -2.52
CA ASP A 173 7.75 -18.76 -2.62
C ASP A 173 8.84 -19.67 -3.25
N GLY A 174 8.48 -20.40 -4.31
CA GLY A 174 9.36 -21.34 -5.02
C GLY A 174 9.40 -22.77 -4.45
N LYS A 175 8.90 -23.02 -3.23
CA LYS A 175 8.83 -24.37 -2.64
C LYS A 175 7.55 -25.08 -3.03
N THR A 176 7.67 -26.28 -3.60
CA THR A 176 6.53 -27.08 -4.07
C THR A 176 6.00 -28.04 -2.99
N TYR A 177 4.68 -28.16 -2.96
CA TYR A 177 3.86 -29.03 -2.12
C TYR A 177 2.84 -29.74 -3.02
N THR A 178 2.37 -30.90 -2.57
CA THR A 178 1.26 -31.61 -3.23
C THR A 178 0.11 -31.71 -2.25
N LEU A 179 -1.04 -31.12 -2.60
CA LEU A 179 -2.25 -31.17 -1.78
C LEU A 179 -3.35 -31.95 -2.52
N PRO A 180 -4.15 -32.76 -1.81
CA PRO A 180 -5.34 -33.37 -2.38
C PRO A 180 -6.39 -32.30 -2.69
N GLY A 181 -7.08 -32.48 -3.80
CA GLY A 181 -8.26 -31.69 -4.12
C GLY A 181 -9.40 -32.55 -4.62
N THR A 182 -10.61 -32.03 -4.51
CA THR A 182 -11.83 -32.71 -4.94
C THR A 182 -12.84 -31.70 -5.47
N ARG A 183 -13.48 -32.01 -6.60
CA ARG A 183 -14.62 -31.25 -7.12
C ARG A 183 -15.92 -32.07 -6.96
N PRO A 184 -16.87 -31.64 -6.11
CA PRO A 184 -18.15 -32.32 -5.95
C PRO A 184 -18.94 -32.39 -7.26
N LYS A 185 -19.81 -33.40 -7.38
CA LYS A 185 -20.80 -33.54 -8.46
C LYS A 185 -22.06 -32.77 -8.08
N THR A 186 -22.01 -31.45 -8.20
CA THR A 186 -23.14 -30.56 -7.93
C THR A 186 -23.24 -29.49 -9.02
N ASP A 187 -24.44 -28.98 -9.20
CA ASP A 187 -24.74 -27.97 -10.22
C ASP A 187 -24.60 -26.54 -9.66
N GLU A 188 -24.54 -26.40 -8.32
CA GLU A 188 -24.70 -25.13 -7.60
C GLU A 188 -23.41 -24.32 -7.37
N ALA A 189 -22.23 -24.86 -7.69
CA ALA A 189 -20.99 -24.08 -7.63
C ALA A 189 -19.85 -24.71 -8.47
N ILE A 190 -19.17 -23.88 -9.27
CA ILE A 190 -17.92 -24.25 -9.96
C ILE A 190 -16.76 -24.12 -8.95
N ALA A 191 -16.82 -24.91 -7.88
CA ALA A 191 -15.85 -24.93 -6.81
C ALA A 191 -15.09 -26.27 -6.76
N MET A 192 -13.78 -26.18 -6.57
CA MET A 192 -12.94 -27.34 -6.26
C MET A 192 -12.28 -27.13 -4.91
N PHE A 193 -12.51 -28.07 -4.00
CA PHE A 193 -11.93 -28.08 -2.68
C PHE A 193 -10.45 -28.47 -2.75
N ILE A 194 -9.67 -27.83 -1.90
CA ILE A 194 -8.34 -28.31 -1.49
C ILE A 194 -8.56 -28.96 -0.12
N ASP A 195 -8.49 -30.29 -0.08
CA ASP A 195 -9.04 -31.06 1.04
C ASP A 195 -8.17 -30.87 2.30
N ASP A 196 -6.85 -30.74 2.13
CA ASP A 196 -5.93 -30.35 3.22
C ASP A 196 -5.91 -28.83 3.42
N HIS A 197 -7.07 -28.31 3.83
CA HIS A 197 -7.28 -26.90 4.14
C HIS A 197 -6.35 -26.39 5.25
N LYS A 198 -5.95 -27.24 6.20
CA LYS A 198 -5.03 -26.87 7.27
C LYS A 198 -3.64 -26.56 6.71
N GLN A 199 -3.11 -27.42 5.84
CA GLN A 199 -1.83 -27.19 5.21
C GLN A 199 -1.87 -25.99 4.28
N LEU A 200 -2.94 -25.83 3.48
CA LEU A 200 -3.07 -24.67 2.60
C LEU A 200 -3.11 -23.34 3.38
N TRP A 201 -3.89 -23.29 4.46
CA TRP A 201 -3.96 -22.12 5.33
C TRP A 201 -2.60 -21.79 5.97
N LYS A 202 -1.87 -22.81 6.43
CA LYS A 202 -0.51 -22.62 6.95
C LYS A 202 0.41 -22.00 5.91
N LEU A 203 0.35 -22.45 4.65
CA LEU A 203 1.16 -21.88 3.57
C LEU A 203 0.78 -20.42 3.32
N ALA A 204 -0.52 -20.13 3.19
CA ALA A 204 -1.02 -18.77 2.96
C ALA A 204 -0.64 -17.80 4.09
N LYS A 205 -0.59 -18.27 5.34
CA LYS A 205 -0.16 -17.46 6.50
C LYS A 205 1.32 -17.09 6.51
N THR A 206 2.18 -17.89 5.89
CA THR A 206 3.63 -17.78 6.08
C THR A 206 4.39 -17.28 4.86
N GLY A 207 3.81 -17.39 3.66
CA GLY A 207 4.50 -16.98 2.45
C GLY A 207 3.97 -15.69 1.86
N LYS A 208 4.59 -15.28 0.76
CA LYS A 208 4.26 -14.05 0.04
C LYS A 208 3.44 -14.34 -1.21
N GLN A 209 3.85 -15.36 -1.96
CA GLN A 209 3.24 -15.74 -3.22
C GLN A 209 2.92 -17.24 -3.22
N LEU A 210 1.65 -17.56 -3.50
CA LEU A 210 1.12 -18.91 -3.56
C LEU A 210 0.62 -19.19 -4.98
N THR A 211 1.16 -20.21 -5.65
CA THR A 211 0.66 -20.67 -6.94
C THR A 211 0.00 -22.03 -6.80
N ILE A 212 -1.19 -22.20 -7.36
CA ILE A 212 -1.91 -23.49 -7.39
C ILE A 212 -2.12 -23.90 -8.84
N GLU A 213 -1.55 -25.04 -9.22
CA GLU A 213 -1.84 -25.72 -10.49
C GLU A 213 -3.02 -26.67 -10.30
N PHE A 214 -4.05 -26.52 -11.14
CA PHE A 214 -5.28 -27.27 -11.09
C PHE A 214 -5.72 -27.75 -12.49
N PRO A 215 -6.41 -28.91 -12.58
CA PRO A 215 -6.91 -29.41 -13.86
C PRO A 215 -8.25 -28.74 -14.23
N THR A 216 -8.39 -28.38 -15.51
CA THR A 216 -9.65 -27.91 -16.12
C THR A 216 -10.14 -28.92 -17.15
N LYS A 217 -11.47 -28.98 -17.38
CA LYS A 217 -12.05 -29.89 -18.37
C LYS A 217 -11.69 -29.53 -19.81
N GLN A 218 -11.64 -28.24 -20.13
CA GLN A 218 -11.61 -27.76 -21.50
C GLN A 218 -10.18 -27.59 -22.03
N VAL A 219 -9.26 -27.10 -21.19
CA VAL A 219 -7.95 -26.61 -21.65
C VAL A 219 -6.77 -27.17 -20.85
N GLY A 220 -6.99 -28.29 -20.16
CA GLY A 220 -5.97 -29.01 -19.39
C GLY A 220 -5.60 -28.31 -18.09
N LYS A 221 -4.35 -28.48 -17.65
CA LYS A 221 -3.89 -27.88 -16.40
C LYS A 221 -3.62 -26.38 -16.54
N ARG A 222 -3.98 -25.62 -15.51
CA ARG A 222 -3.75 -24.18 -15.41
C ARG A 222 -3.24 -23.84 -14.02
N SER A 223 -2.57 -22.70 -13.92
CA SER A 223 -2.01 -22.21 -12.67
C SER A 223 -2.56 -20.83 -12.37
N ALA A 224 -2.95 -20.62 -11.11
CA ALA A 224 -3.31 -19.30 -10.58
C ALA A 224 -2.33 -18.93 -9.47
N THR A 225 -1.83 -17.70 -9.49
CA THR A 225 -0.90 -17.15 -8.51
C THR A 225 -1.62 -16.11 -7.65
N PHE A 226 -1.42 -16.16 -6.34
CA PHE A 226 -2.07 -15.31 -5.34
C PHE A 226 -0.99 -14.64 -4.47
N GLU A 227 -1.12 -13.34 -4.24
CA GLU A 227 -0.26 -12.58 -3.32
C GLU A 227 -0.80 -12.67 -1.89
N VAL A 228 -0.39 -13.70 -1.16
CA VAL A 228 -1.00 -14.08 0.12
C VAL A 228 -0.42 -13.33 1.33
N GLY A 229 0.65 -12.55 1.16
CA GLY A 229 1.36 -11.88 2.25
C GLY A 229 0.53 -10.88 3.08
N GLY A 230 -0.62 -10.44 2.58
CA GLY A 230 -1.56 -9.56 3.29
C GLY A 230 -2.65 -10.27 4.11
N LEU A 231 -2.60 -11.60 4.23
CA LEU A 231 -3.61 -12.36 4.97
C LEU A 231 -3.62 -11.94 6.46
N LYS A 232 -4.80 -11.64 7.00
CA LYS A 232 -5.04 -11.35 8.42
C LYS A 232 -5.74 -12.52 9.11
N PRO A 233 -5.02 -13.42 9.79
CA PRO A 233 -5.61 -14.65 10.37
C PRO A 233 -6.62 -14.40 11.49
N ALA A 234 -6.62 -13.20 12.08
CA ALA A 234 -7.57 -12.80 13.12
C ALA A 234 -9.03 -12.78 12.63
N HIS A 235 -9.28 -12.63 11.31
CA HIS A 235 -10.64 -12.70 10.75
C HIS A 235 -11.19 -14.13 10.71
N LEU A 236 -10.34 -15.15 10.84
CA LEU A 236 -10.73 -16.56 10.90
C LEU A 236 -10.12 -17.23 12.14
N PRO A 237 -10.59 -16.90 13.35
CA PRO A 237 -9.92 -17.27 14.60
C PRO A 237 -9.79 -18.78 14.80
N LYS A 238 -10.77 -19.58 14.35
CA LYS A 238 -10.76 -21.05 14.47
C LYS A 238 -9.80 -21.77 13.52
N TRP A 239 -9.09 -21.02 12.69
CA TRP A 239 -8.09 -21.56 11.76
C TRP A 239 -6.66 -21.52 12.30
N ASN A 240 -6.46 -20.96 13.50
CA ASN A 240 -5.14 -20.84 14.13
C ASN A 240 -4.83 -22.00 15.08
#